data_AF-A0A9E5QN20-F1
#
_entry.id   AF-A0A9E5QN20-F1
#
_cell.length_a   1.000
_cell.length_b   1.000
_cell.length_c   1.000
_cell.angle_alpha   90.00
_cell.angle_beta   90.00
_cell.angle_gamma   90.00
#
_symmetry.space_group_name_H-M   'P 1'
#
loop_
_entity.id
_entity.type
_entity.pdbx_description
1 polymer ?
#
loop_
_entity_poly.entity_id
_entity_poly.type
_entity_poly.pdbx_seq_one_letter_code
_entity_poly.pdbx_strand_id
1 'polypeptide(L)'
;MRIAPDGTSFRVDGATAPLALVPKIPLNRSWVDASTFAWLAGRTVTTRGETRADGAFVARTLWPEDWRLDDRAPSIPLPASRTPRLSIRGLARSAPRGGAASPPETHPIWERVRGQRDWTGKPVLAFVLNGAQGDDDEAWGGHFALATGRLPADGRLSDLLVANFYTLDSESEKGILAAPVPLDNYLADLNSGQNWYRPSYVMLAVLRDERAMALVQGALNRLYLQFWRHRLEYRHSSMNCAAISVDMLRALGWTIPAKGPADRLRGWLAVPAKVFAEGRFGPARTAYEYLTEDRTRLMPAAAFEEAVFSLMQLARGAELPHGRLESMLAEDVTALVGVRFPQIPSSRAFGTWPAANPREYLDALPTDPADLKVVPVPPRPFPQELREDDLEPRPPRRSNLPIILLTATGILPLAWILGALWRMLRPARK
;
A
#
# COMPACT_ATOMS: atom_id res chain seq x y z
N MET A 1 -23.21 -14.90 -1.84
CA MET A 1 -23.93 -15.53 -0.71
C MET A 1 -24.38 -14.49 0.31
N ARG A 2 -25.33 -14.79 1.21
CA ARG A 2 -25.67 -13.94 2.37
C ARG A 2 -25.26 -14.62 3.67
N ILE A 3 -24.47 -13.95 4.50
CA ILE A 3 -23.98 -14.49 5.77
C ILE A 3 -24.99 -14.21 6.88
N ALA A 4 -25.22 -15.18 7.76
CA ALA A 4 -26.07 -15.00 8.93
C ALA A 4 -25.45 -14.01 9.93
N PRO A 5 -26.25 -13.30 10.76
CA PRO A 5 -25.74 -12.30 11.69
C PRO A 5 -24.75 -12.83 12.74
N ASP A 6 -24.78 -14.13 13.03
CA ASP A 6 -23.87 -14.81 13.95
C ASP A 6 -22.55 -15.27 13.28
N GLY A 7 -22.45 -15.16 11.95
CA GLY A 7 -21.28 -15.58 11.19
C GLY A 7 -21.08 -17.09 11.09
N THR A 8 -22.06 -17.92 11.47
CA THR A 8 -21.90 -19.38 11.54
C THR A 8 -22.52 -20.13 10.37
N SER A 9 -23.31 -19.44 9.55
CA SER A 9 -23.96 -20.00 8.37
C SER A 9 -24.10 -18.98 7.25
N PHE A 10 -24.33 -19.46 6.04
CA PHE A 10 -24.62 -18.63 4.88
C PHE A 10 -25.75 -19.22 4.04
N ARG A 11 -26.38 -18.37 3.23
CA ARG A 11 -27.43 -18.74 2.28
C ARG A 11 -27.03 -18.42 0.84
N VAL A 12 -27.19 -19.39 -0.06
CA VAL A 12 -27.03 -19.27 -1.52
C VAL A 12 -28.23 -19.94 -2.18
N ASP A 13 -28.89 -19.26 -3.12
CA ASP A 13 -30.01 -19.81 -3.90
C ASP A 13 -31.12 -20.48 -3.06
N GLY A 14 -31.36 -19.94 -1.86
CA GLY A 14 -32.34 -20.46 -0.91
C GLY A 14 -31.85 -21.58 0.01
N ALA A 15 -30.71 -22.21 -0.30
CA ALA A 15 -30.09 -23.23 0.54
C ALA A 15 -29.20 -22.61 1.62
N THR A 16 -29.29 -23.14 2.84
CA THR A 16 -28.44 -22.74 3.98
C THR A 16 -27.36 -23.78 4.19
N ALA A 17 -26.11 -23.34 4.40
CA ALA A 17 -24.97 -24.20 4.67
C ALA A 17 -24.12 -23.64 5.82
N PRO A 18 -23.37 -24.50 6.54
CA PRO A 18 -22.49 -24.07 7.61
C PRO A 18 -21.30 -23.26 7.08
N LEU A 19 -20.98 -22.19 7.80
CA LEU A 19 -19.83 -21.32 7.55
C LEU A 19 -18.81 -21.50 8.67
N ALA A 20 -17.56 -21.77 8.28
CA ALA A 20 -16.41 -21.63 9.14
C ALA A 20 -15.51 -20.52 8.58
N LEU A 21 -14.61 -20.01 9.41
CA LEU A 21 -13.61 -19.02 9.02
C LEU A 21 -12.24 -19.66 9.11
N VAL A 22 -11.27 -19.21 8.30
CA VAL A 22 -9.89 -19.69 8.44
C VAL A 22 -9.39 -19.39 9.86
N PRO A 23 -8.46 -20.18 10.40
CA PRO A 23 -7.88 -19.89 11.70
C PRO A 23 -7.23 -18.50 11.72
N LYS A 24 -7.49 -17.75 12.78
CA LYS A 24 -6.82 -16.49 13.05
C LYS A 24 -5.32 -16.73 13.27
N ILE A 25 -4.47 -15.97 12.58
CA ILE A 25 -3.04 -15.93 12.90
C ILE A 25 -2.88 -15.32 14.31
N PRO A 26 -2.15 -15.95 15.24
CA PRO A 26 -2.08 -15.50 16.64
C PRO A 26 -1.66 -14.03 16.81
N LEU A 27 -0.76 -13.56 15.93
CA LEU A 27 -0.26 -12.19 15.94
C LEU A 27 -1.26 -11.17 15.38
N ASN A 28 -2.22 -11.59 14.55
CA ASN A 28 -3.12 -10.68 13.86
C ASN A 28 -4.02 -9.91 14.84
N ARG A 29 -3.89 -8.59 14.86
CA ARG A 29 -4.72 -7.72 15.71
C ARG A 29 -6.05 -7.28 15.09
N SER A 30 -6.26 -7.54 13.81
CA SER A 30 -7.49 -7.20 13.09
C SER A 30 -8.22 -8.46 12.67
N TRP A 31 -9.22 -8.82 13.44
CA TRP A 31 -10.02 -10.01 13.19
C TRP A 31 -11.50 -9.69 13.21
N VAL A 32 -12.25 -10.49 12.48
CA VAL A 32 -13.71 -10.42 12.43
C VAL A 32 -14.32 -10.62 13.82
N ASP A 33 -15.39 -9.87 14.08
CA ASP A 33 -16.18 -9.94 15.30
C ASP A 33 -17.67 -9.66 15.01
N ALA A 34 -18.48 -9.49 16.05
CA ALA A 34 -19.91 -9.20 15.90
C ALA A 34 -20.19 -7.92 15.08
N SER A 35 -19.31 -6.91 15.13
CA SER A 35 -19.48 -5.68 14.36
C SER A 35 -19.30 -5.92 12.86
N THR A 36 -18.43 -6.87 12.48
CA THR A 36 -18.26 -7.30 11.09
C THR A 36 -19.57 -7.86 10.53
N PHE A 37 -20.18 -8.82 11.23
CA PHE A 37 -21.39 -9.48 10.75
C PHE A 37 -22.62 -8.57 10.79
N ALA A 38 -22.69 -7.67 11.77
CA ALA A 38 -23.69 -6.60 11.79
C ALA A 38 -23.55 -5.68 10.56
N TRP A 39 -22.33 -5.35 10.14
CA TRP A 39 -22.08 -4.54 8.97
C TRP A 39 -22.33 -5.27 7.64
N LEU A 40 -22.07 -6.58 7.59
CA LEU A 40 -22.39 -7.45 6.45
C LEU A 40 -23.87 -7.84 6.37
N ALA A 41 -24.66 -7.59 7.42
CA ALA A 41 -26.06 -7.97 7.47
C ALA A 41 -26.84 -7.40 6.28
N GLY A 42 -27.53 -8.28 5.56
CA GLY A 42 -28.32 -7.92 4.37
C GLY A 42 -27.50 -7.70 3.09
N ARG A 43 -26.16 -7.70 3.15
CA ARG A 43 -25.30 -7.60 1.97
C ARG A 43 -25.10 -8.96 1.32
N THR A 44 -24.92 -8.94 0.00
CA THR A 44 -24.36 -10.10 -0.71
C THR A 44 -22.84 -10.03 -0.63
N VAL A 45 -22.24 -11.15 -0.27
CA VAL A 45 -20.79 -11.32 -0.09
C VAL A 45 -20.30 -12.37 -1.07
N THR A 46 -19.23 -12.05 -1.80
CA THR A 46 -18.39 -13.02 -2.51
C THR A 46 -17.30 -13.50 -1.56
N THR A 47 -17.00 -14.79 -1.59
CA THR A 47 -15.98 -15.40 -0.73
C THR A 47 -15.08 -16.34 -1.51
N ARG A 48 -13.83 -16.45 -1.09
CA ARG A 48 -12.91 -17.51 -1.47
C ARG A 48 -12.61 -18.35 -0.25
N GLY A 49 -12.46 -19.66 -0.42
CA GLY A 49 -12.32 -20.61 0.66
C GLY A 49 -12.30 -22.04 0.14
N GLU A 50 -12.46 -22.98 1.07
CA GLU A 50 -12.52 -24.41 0.75
C GLU A 50 -13.69 -25.06 1.48
N THR A 51 -14.33 -26.03 0.83
CA THR A 51 -15.34 -26.87 1.49
C THR A 51 -14.64 -28.05 2.16
N ARG A 52 -14.84 -28.21 3.46
CA ARG A 52 -14.35 -29.36 4.23
C ARG A 52 -15.16 -30.61 3.93
N ALA A 53 -14.59 -31.77 4.28
CA ALA A 53 -15.26 -33.06 4.14
C ALA A 53 -16.58 -33.19 4.93
N ASP A 54 -16.74 -32.40 6.01
CA ASP A 54 -17.97 -32.30 6.82
C ASP A 54 -19.05 -31.40 6.19
N GLY A 55 -18.78 -30.82 5.01
CA GLY A 55 -19.70 -29.94 4.28
C GLY A 55 -19.63 -28.47 4.70
N ALA A 56 -18.83 -28.09 5.70
CA ALA A 56 -18.65 -26.70 6.08
C ALA A 56 -17.77 -25.96 5.07
N PHE A 57 -18.18 -24.77 4.65
CA PHE A 57 -17.33 -23.89 3.83
C PHE A 57 -16.46 -23.04 4.75
N VAL A 58 -15.13 -23.11 4.58
CA VAL A 58 -14.15 -22.32 5.33
C VAL A 58 -13.79 -21.08 4.51
N ALA A 59 -14.41 -19.95 4.85
CA ALA A 59 -14.15 -18.68 4.18
C ALA A 59 -12.80 -18.09 4.57
N ARG A 60 -12.05 -17.64 3.55
CA ARG A 60 -10.79 -16.90 3.63
C ARG A 60 -10.94 -15.43 3.28
N THR A 61 -11.83 -15.09 2.36
CA THR A 61 -12.14 -13.69 2.02
C THR A 61 -13.62 -13.41 2.26
N LEU A 62 -13.93 -12.17 2.68
CA LEU A 62 -15.30 -11.66 2.80
C LEU A 62 -15.44 -10.36 2.01
N TRP A 63 -15.76 -10.48 0.72
CA TRP A 63 -15.87 -9.33 -0.19
C TRP A 63 -17.33 -8.89 -0.39
N PRO A 64 -17.72 -7.69 0.07
CA PRO A 64 -19.05 -7.15 -0.23
C PRO A 64 -19.21 -6.89 -1.73
N GLU A 65 -20.26 -7.43 -2.35
CA GLU A 65 -20.44 -7.26 -3.80
C GLU A 65 -20.77 -5.82 -4.21
N ASP A 66 -21.26 -4.98 -3.28
CA ASP A 66 -21.46 -3.55 -3.51
C ASP A 66 -20.14 -2.76 -3.62
N TRP A 67 -18.99 -3.38 -3.36
CA TRP A 67 -17.67 -2.82 -3.64
C TRP A 67 -17.32 -3.01 -5.12
N ARG A 68 -18.01 -2.24 -5.95
CA ARG A 68 -17.90 -2.27 -7.41
C ARG A 68 -17.74 -0.85 -7.95
N LEU A 69 -17.23 -0.76 -9.17
CA LEU A 69 -17.27 0.48 -9.94
C LEU A 69 -18.73 0.76 -10.33
N ASP A 70 -19.18 2.00 -10.08
CA ASP A 70 -20.50 2.49 -10.49
C ASP A 70 -20.35 3.39 -11.73
N ASP A 71 -20.74 2.85 -12.89
CA ASP A 71 -20.72 3.55 -14.17
C ASP A 71 -21.82 4.62 -14.29
N ARG A 72 -22.69 4.78 -13.29
CA ARG A 72 -23.68 5.86 -13.21
C ARG A 72 -23.27 6.99 -12.29
N ALA A 73 -22.15 6.84 -11.56
CA ALA A 73 -21.67 7.86 -10.64
C ALA A 73 -21.43 9.21 -11.35
N PRO A 74 -21.79 10.35 -10.73
CA PRO A 74 -21.57 11.66 -11.35
C PRO A 74 -20.08 11.95 -11.51
N SER A 75 -19.68 12.52 -12.66
CA SER A 75 -18.28 12.88 -12.89
C SER A 75 -17.81 14.00 -11.95
N ILE A 76 -16.61 13.86 -11.40
CA ILE A 76 -15.94 14.83 -10.54
C ILE A 76 -14.64 15.29 -11.23
N PRO A 77 -14.72 16.23 -12.18
CA PRO A 77 -13.56 16.65 -12.94
C PRO A 77 -12.56 17.36 -12.03
N LEU A 78 -11.29 16.95 -12.10
CA LEU A 78 -10.22 17.65 -11.37
C LEU A 78 -9.69 18.84 -12.19
N PRO A 79 -9.33 19.97 -11.56
CA PRO A 79 -8.77 21.12 -12.27
C PRO A 79 -7.44 20.78 -12.98
N ALA A 80 -7.14 21.49 -14.07
CA ALA A 80 -5.87 21.37 -14.80
C ALA A 80 -4.74 22.26 -14.24
N SER A 81 -5.07 23.26 -13.42
CA SER A 81 -4.12 24.23 -12.86
C SER A 81 -3.41 23.76 -11.59
N ARG A 82 -2.26 24.39 -11.29
CA ARG A 82 -1.17 24.15 -10.30
C ARG A 82 -1.37 23.41 -8.96
N THR A 83 -2.53 22.91 -8.59
CA THR A 83 -2.63 21.94 -7.48
C THR A 83 -3.36 20.64 -7.85
N PRO A 84 -3.24 20.04 -9.06
CA PRO A 84 -3.97 18.80 -9.33
C PRO A 84 -3.50 17.65 -8.41
N ARG A 85 -2.26 17.73 -7.90
CA ARG A 85 -1.76 16.87 -6.82
C ARG A 85 -2.55 17.00 -5.52
N LEU A 86 -2.88 18.23 -5.09
CA LEU A 86 -3.73 18.44 -3.91
C LEU A 86 -5.16 18.01 -4.19
N SER A 87 -5.65 18.14 -5.43
CA SER A 87 -6.96 17.63 -5.81
C SER A 87 -7.01 16.09 -5.77
N ILE A 88 -5.97 15.40 -6.26
CA ILE A 88 -5.83 13.94 -6.15
C ILE A 88 -5.77 13.51 -4.68
N ARG A 89 -4.97 14.20 -3.86
CA ARG A 89 -4.96 14.00 -2.40
C ARG A 89 -6.35 14.23 -1.79
N GLY A 90 -7.04 15.28 -2.24
CA GLY A 90 -8.38 15.65 -1.81
C GLY A 90 -9.40 14.54 -2.06
N LEU A 91 -9.27 13.76 -3.14
CA LEU A 91 -10.13 12.60 -3.40
C LEU A 91 -9.94 11.49 -2.37
N ALA A 92 -8.70 11.12 -2.04
CA ALA A 92 -8.42 10.12 -1.02
C ALA A 92 -8.81 10.60 0.39
N ARG A 93 -8.99 11.91 0.58
CA ARG A 93 -9.36 12.57 1.84
C ARG A 93 -10.75 13.20 1.81
N SER A 94 -11.58 12.87 0.81
CA SER A 94 -12.86 13.55 0.58
C SER A 94 -13.90 13.27 1.66
N ALA A 95 -13.70 12.21 2.44
CA ALA A 95 -14.54 11.81 3.55
C ALA A 95 -13.77 11.78 4.88
N PRO A 96 -14.45 11.94 6.04
CA PRO A 96 -13.83 11.82 7.35
C PRO A 96 -13.00 10.54 7.48
N ARG A 97 -11.78 10.69 7.98
CA ARG A 97 -10.79 9.60 8.11
C ARG A 97 -10.56 8.82 6.81
N GLY A 98 -10.65 9.47 5.65
CA GLY A 98 -10.44 8.83 4.35
C GLY A 98 -11.61 7.92 3.94
N GLY A 99 -12.77 8.08 4.57
CA GLY A 99 -13.96 7.29 4.29
C GLY A 99 -14.01 5.95 5.01
N ALA A 100 -13.25 5.77 6.11
CA ALA A 100 -13.21 4.55 6.90
C ALA A 100 -14.61 4.01 7.29
N ALA A 101 -15.55 4.91 7.61
CA ALA A 101 -16.93 4.59 7.98
C ALA A 101 -17.96 5.06 6.94
N SER A 102 -17.53 5.45 5.74
CA SER A 102 -18.41 5.95 4.68
C SER A 102 -18.83 4.81 3.75
N PRO A 103 -19.93 4.91 2.98
CA PRO A 103 -20.20 3.94 1.93
C PRO A 103 -19.07 3.94 0.87
N PRO A 104 -18.91 2.84 0.10
CA PRO A 104 -18.05 2.85 -1.09
C PRO A 104 -18.56 3.90 -2.09
N GLU A 105 -17.64 4.51 -2.82
CA GLU A 105 -17.96 5.63 -3.71
C GLU A 105 -17.10 5.61 -4.97
N THR A 106 -17.71 5.87 -6.13
CA THR A 106 -17.03 5.95 -7.42
C THR A 106 -16.92 7.41 -7.86
N HIS A 107 -15.75 7.80 -8.37
CA HIS A 107 -15.40 9.15 -8.80
C HIS A 107 -14.85 9.10 -10.23
N PRO A 108 -15.70 9.21 -11.27
CA PRO A 108 -15.22 9.39 -12.64
C PRO A 108 -14.56 10.76 -12.79
N ILE A 109 -13.24 10.81 -12.99
CA ILE A 109 -12.43 12.03 -12.92
C ILE A 109 -12.14 12.62 -14.30
N TRP A 110 -11.95 11.74 -15.28
CA TRP A 110 -11.67 12.13 -16.65
C TRP A 110 -12.13 11.04 -17.61
N GLU A 111 -12.65 11.44 -18.76
CA GLU A 111 -13.10 10.57 -19.83
C GLU A 111 -12.64 11.18 -21.15
N ARG A 112 -12.07 10.36 -22.03
CA ARG A 112 -11.61 10.81 -23.36
C ARG A 112 -12.77 11.37 -24.17
N VAL A 113 -13.89 10.67 -24.12
CA VAL A 113 -15.19 11.13 -24.63
C VAL A 113 -16.13 11.17 -23.44
N ARG A 114 -16.56 12.38 -23.06
CA ARG A 114 -17.38 12.60 -21.86
C ARG A 114 -18.66 11.77 -21.91
N GLY A 115 -18.93 11.01 -20.86
CA GLY A 115 -20.10 10.14 -20.75
C GLY A 115 -20.00 8.81 -21.51
N GLN A 116 -18.93 8.55 -22.27
CA GLN A 116 -18.72 7.25 -22.90
C GLN A 116 -18.15 6.25 -21.88
N ARG A 117 -19.06 5.47 -21.29
CA ARG A 117 -18.77 4.52 -20.21
C ARG A 117 -18.91 3.06 -20.62
N ASP A 118 -18.56 2.76 -21.87
CA ASP A 118 -18.46 1.41 -22.42
C ASP A 118 -17.21 0.68 -21.88
N TRP A 119 -17.09 0.57 -20.55
CA TRP A 119 -15.90 0.05 -19.88
C TRP A 119 -15.89 -1.48 -19.77
N THR A 120 -17.01 -2.13 -20.01
CA THR A 120 -17.14 -3.59 -20.00
C THR A 120 -16.11 -4.25 -20.92
N GLY A 121 -15.41 -5.23 -20.38
CA GLY A 121 -14.33 -5.97 -21.03
C GLY A 121 -13.01 -5.21 -21.18
N LYS A 122 -12.96 -3.90 -20.90
CA LYS A 122 -11.76 -3.09 -21.14
C LYS A 122 -10.63 -3.44 -20.17
N PRO A 123 -9.38 -3.48 -20.66
CA PRO A 123 -8.20 -3.63 -19.82
C PRO A 123 -8.04 -2.44 -18.86
N VAL A 124 -7.51 -2.73 -17.67
CA VAL A 124 -7.27 -1.74 -16.62
C VAL A 124 -5.86 -1.87 -16.07
N LEU A 125 -5.23 -0.70 -15.88
CA LEU A 125 -4.12 -0.51 -14.95
C LEU A 125 -4.62 0.29 -13.77
N ALA A 126 -4.48 -0.22 -12.55
CA ALA A 126 -4.96 0.42 -11.34
C ALA A 126 -3.84 0.67 -10.32
N PHE A 127 -4.00 1.74 -9.56
CA PHE A 127 -3.13 2.17 -8.46
C PHE A 127 -3.93 2.07 -7.18
N VAL A 128 -3.50 1.21 -6.26
CA VAL A 128 -4.17 0.97 -4.99
C VAL A 128 -3.42 1.70 -3.88
N LEU A 129 -4.10 2.61 -3.21
CA LEU A 129 -3.58 3.37 -2.08
C LEU A 129 -4.38 3.02 -0.83
N ASN A 130 -3.75 2.30 0.09
CA ASN A 130 -4.35 2.02 1.39
C ASN A 130 -3.96 3.11 2.39
N GLY A 131 -4.89 3.45 3.26
CA GLY A 131 -4.76 4.44 4.32
C GLY A 131 -3.72 4.11 5.38
N ALA A 132 -3.65 4.91 6.43
CA ALA A 132 -2.81 4.67 7.60
C ALA A 132 -3.64 4.11 8.76
N GLN A 133 -3.02 3.26 9.55
CA GLN A 133 -3.39 3.02 10.94
C GLN A 133 -2.16 3.46 11.73
N GLY A 134 -2.28 4.45 12.61
CA GLY A 134 -1.17 5.29 13.14
C GLY A 134 -0.08 4.57 13.96
N ASP A 135 0.01 3.25 13.85
CA ASP A 135 0.83 2.37 14.66
C ASP A 135 1.53 1.23 13.88
N ASP A 136 1.40 1.16 12.54
CA ASP A 136 1.98 0.10 11.70
C ASP A 136 3.36 0.52 11.12
N ASP A 137 4.43 -0.13 11.59
CA ASP A 137 5.84 0.12 11.23
C ASP A 137 6.20 -0.36 9.81
N GLU A 138 5.45 -1.30 9.23
CA GLU A 138 5.79 -1.82 7.90
C GLU A 138 5.34 -0.89 6.77
N ALA A 139 4.36 -0.04 7.06
CA ALA A 139 3.57 0.70 6.09
C ALA A 139 3.47 2.18 6.48
N TRP A 140 4.61 2.83 6.81
CA TRP A 140 4.92 4.26 7.04
C TRP A 140 3.85 5.31 6.68
N GLY A 141 2.67 5.17 7.28
CA GLY A 141 1.49 5.96 6.99
C GLY A 141 0.73 5.60 5.69
N GLY A 142 0.85 4.40 5.11
CA GLY A 142 0.09 3.97 3.93
C GLY A 142 0.64 2.69 3.30
N HIS A 143 -0.03 2.14 2.28
CA HIS A 143 0.58 1.14 1.40
C HIS A 143 0.16 1.38 -0.05
N PHE A 144 1.08 1.14 -0.98
CA PHE A 144 0.89 1.34 -2.41
C PHE A 144 1.05 0.03 -3.15
N ALA A 145 0.14 -0.26 -4.07
CA ALA A 145 0.23 -1.42 -4.96
C ALA A 145 -0.28 -1.06 -6.35
N LEU A 146 0.16 -1.85 -7.34
CA LEU A 146 -0.36 -1.80 -8.69
C LEU A 146 -1.30 -2.98 -8.89
N ALA A 147 -2.33 -2.81 -9.70
CA ALA A 147 -3.21 -3.91 -10.09
C ALA A 147 -3.50 -3.88 -11.60
N THR A 148 -3.72 -5.06 -12.17
CA THR A 148 -4.08 -5.20 -13.58
C THR A 148 -5.30 -6.12 -13.73
N GLY A 149 -6.01 -6.02 -14.84
CA GLY A 149 -7.14 -6.89 -15.11
C GLY A 149 -8.09 -6.32 -16.15
N ARG A 150 -9.32 -6.84 -16.20
CA ARG A 150 -10.38 -6.35 -17.08
C ARG A 150 -11.62 -6.04 -16.25
N LEU A 151 -12.35 -4.99 -16.63
CA LEU A 151 -13.63 -4.65 -16.00
C LEU A 151 -14.73 -5.56 -16.54
N PRO A 152 -15.40 -6.36 -15.70
CA PRO A 152 -16.60 -7.09 -16.13
C PRO A 152 -17.82 -6.16 -16.21
N ALA A 153 -18.91 -6.68 -16.77
CA ALA A 153 -20.14 -5.90 -17.03
C ALA A 153 -20.83 -5.40 -15.75
N ASP A 154 -20.60 -6.05 -14.62
CA ASP A 154 -21.17 -5.70 -13.31
C ASP A 154 -20.28 -4.74 -12.51
N GLY A 155 -19.18 -4.27 -13.10
CA GLY A 155 -18.23 -3.35 -12.47
C GLY A 155 -17.43 -3.95 -11.32
N ARG A 156 -17.47 -5.27 -11.09
CA ARG A 156 -16.77 -5.88 -9.95
C ARG A 156 -15.25 -5.70 -10.09
N LEU A 157 -14.60 -5.44 -8.96
CA LEU A 157 -13.16 -5.20 -8.91
C LEU A 157 -12.38 -6.33 -8.22
N SER A 158 -13.09 -7.31 -7.62
CA SER A 158 -12.54 -8.41 -6.83
C SER A 158 -11.45 -9.21 -7.53
N ASP A 159 -11.54 -9.36 -8.85
CA ASP A 159 -10.63 -10.18 -9.65
C ASP A 159 -9.43 -9.40 -10.21
N LEU A 160 -9.31 -8.09 -9.97
CA LEU A 160 -8.11 -7.35 -10.36
C LEU A 160 -6.88 -7.95 -9.66
N LEU A 161 -5.84 -8.26 -10.42
CA LEU A 161 -4.64 -8.89 -9.90
C LEU A 161 -3.72 -7.82 -9.32
N VAL A 162 -3.64 -7.77 -8.00
CA VAL A 162 -2.83 -6.80 -7.25
C VAL A 162 -1.45 -7.37 -7.00
N ALA A 163 -0.43 -6.63 -7.42
CA ALA A 163 0.95 -6.89 -7.03
C ALA A 163 1.27 -6.18 -5.71
N ASN A 164 1.34 -6.96 -4.63
CA ASN A 164 1.79 -6.47 -3.33
C ASN A 164 3.27 -6.82 -3.07
N PHE A 165 3.96 -5.97 -2.32
CA PHE A 165 5.35 -6.16 -1.92
C PHE A 165 5.49 -5.95 -0.41
N TYR A 166 5.76 -7.05 0.28
CA TYR A 166 6.11 -7.11 1.69
C TYR A 166 7.44 -7.84 1.83
N THR A 167 8.17 -7.60 2.91
CA THR A 167 9.43 -8.30 3.17
C THR A 167 9.22 -9.82 3.23
N LEU A 168 10.15 -10.58 2.65
CA LEU A 168 10.20 -12.05 2.78
C LEU A 168 10.98 -12.49 4.01
N ASP A 169 11.70 -11.57 4.67
CA ASP A 169 12.67 -11.87 5.73
C ASP A 169 12.08 -11.78 7.15
N SER A 170 10.79 -11.47 7.30
CA SER A 170 10.07 -11.51 8.59
C SER A 170 8.74 -12.24 8.48
N GLU A 171 8.30 -12.83 9.58
CA GLU A 171 6.96 -13.39 9.69
C GLU A 171 5.96 -12.27 9.94
N SER A 172 5.41 -11.71 8.86
CA SER A 172 4.37 -10.68 8.93
C SER A 172 3.27 -11.05 9.94
N GLU A 173 2.89 -10.10 10.81
CA GLU A 173 1.75 -10.20 11.75
C GLU A 173 0.47 -10.73 11.07
N LYS A 174 0.33 -10.37 9.79
CA LYS A 174 -0.82 -10.61 8.93
C LYS A 174 -0.67 -11.85 8.04
N GLY A 175 0.44 -12.57 8.16
CA GLY A 175 0.80 -13.71 7.29
C GLY A 175 1.03 -13.36 5.82
N ILE A 176 1.31 -12.09 5.49
CA ILE A 176 1.47 -11.64 4.11
C ILE A 176 2.80 -12.12 3.52
N LEU A 177 2.74 -12.53 2.26
CA LEU A 177 3.88 -12.79 1.40
C LEU A 177 3.73 -11.94 0.14
N ALA A 178 4.85 -11.47 -0.40
CA ALA A 178 4.85 -10.74 -1.65
C ALA A 178 4.41 -11.66 -2.79
N ALA A 179 3.21 -11.43 -3.33
CA ALA A 179 2.68 -12.21 -4.43
C ALA A 179 1.61 -11.41 -5.19
N PRO A 180 1.37 -11.74 -6.47
CA PRO A 180 0.18 -11.28 -7.15
C PRO A 180 -1.04 -12.01 -6.55
N VAL A 181 -2.01 -11.26 -6.05
CA VAL A 181 -3.26 -11.78 -5.47
C VAL A 181 -4.47 -11.01 -6.00
N PRO A 182 -5.65 -11.62 -6.11
CA PRO A 182 -6.87 -10.89 -6.45
C PRO A 182 -7.16 -9.75 -5.45
N LEU A 183 -7.82 -8.68 -5.89
CA LEU A 183 -8.11 -7.51 -5.07
C LEU A 183 -8.96 -7.85 -3.85
N ASP A 184 -9.86 -8.83 -3.97
CA ASP A 184 -10.64 -9.30 -2.82
C ASP A 184 -9.77 -9.98 -1.75
N ASN A 185 -8.74 -10.71 -2.17
CA ASN A 185 -7.75 -11.23 -1.23
C ASN A 185 -6.92 -10.08 -0.64
N TYR A 186 -6.42 -9.18 -1.48
CA TYR A 186 -5.59 -8.07 -1.03
C TYR A 186 -6.28 -7.16 -0.01
N LEU A 187 -7.57 -6.86 -0.21
CA LEU A 187 -8.32 -5.94 0.66
C LEU A 187 -9.12 -6.64 1.74
N ALA A 188 -9.63 -7.86 1.50
CA ALA A 188 -10.64 -8.50 2.34
C ALA A 188 -10.33 -9.96 2.75
N ASP A 189 -9.09 -10.43 2.59
CA ASP A 189 -8.63 -11.65 3.26
C ASP A 189 -8.69 -11.48 4.78
N LEU A 190 -9.23 -12.48 5.48
CA LEU A 190 -9.51 -12.40 6.93
C LEU A 190 -8.26 -12.15 7.78
N ASN A 191 -7.09 -12.62 7.34
CA ASN A 191 -5.84 -12.41 8.05
C ASN A 191 -5.03 -11.23 7.52
N SER A 192 -5.11 -10.97 6.22
CA SER A 192 -4.16 -10.08 5.52
C SER A 192 -4.78 -8.89 4.80
N GLY A 193 -6.11 -8.83 4.71
CA GLY A 193 -6.84 -7.82 3.97
C GLY A 193 -6.57 -6.40 4.48
N GLN A 194 -6.15 -5.50 3.60
CA GLN A 194 -5.83 -4.13 3.99
C GLN A 194 -7.04 -3.36 4.54
N ASN A 195 -8.25 -3.69 4.07
CA ASN A 195 -9.47 -3.00 4.49
C ASN A 195 -9.97 -3.44 5.88
N TRP A 196 -9.31 -4.37 6.57
CA TRP A 196 -9.62 -4.61 7.98
C TRP A 196 -9.00 -3.56 8.92
N TYR A 197 -7.96 -2.85 8.44
CA TYR A 197 -7.14 -1.92 9.23
C TYR A 197 -7.38 -0.45 8.86
N ARG A 198 -7.72 -0.18 7.60
CA ARG A 198 -7.78 1.17 7.04
C ARG A 198 -8.65 1.24 5.79
N PRO A 199 -9.18 2.43 5.43
CA PRO A 199 -9.82 2.62 4.13
C PRO A 199 -8.82 2.56 3.00
N SER A 200 -9.32 2.39 1.78
CA SER A 200 -8.51 2.29 0.56
C SER A 200 -9.09 3.12 -0.56
N TYR A 201 -8.21 3.63 -1.43
CA TYR A 201 -8.59 4.36 -2.63
C TYR A 201 -7.89 3.74 -3.84
N VAL A 202 -8.66 3.35 -4.84
CA VAL A 202 -8.15 2.74 -6.08
C VAL A 202 -8.36 3.71 -7.23
N MET A 203 -7.29 4.08 -7.94
CA MET A 203 -7.40 4.82 -9.20
C MET A 203 -7.29 3.84 -10.36
N LEU A 204 -8.31 3.75 -11.20
CA LEU A 204 -8.35 2.92 -12.39
C LEU A 204 -8.06 3.76 -13.63
N ALA A 205 -7.10 3.33 -14.43
CA ALA A 205 -6.93 3.74 -15.81
C ALA A 205 -7.63 2.71 -16.71
N VAL A 206 -8.78 3.07 -17.26
CA VAL A 206 -9.48 2.23 -18.24
C VAL A 206 -8.83 2.44 -19.60
N LEU A 207 -8.39 1.36 -20.23
CA LEU A 207 -7.60 1.39 -21.45
C LEU A 207 -8.41 0.86 -22.64
N ARG A 208 -8.16 1.43 -23.82
CA ARG A 208 -8.68 0.93 -25.11
C ARG A 208 -7.99 -0.37 -25.53
N ASP A 209 -6.68 -0.45 -25.34
CA ASP A 209 -5.82 -1.57 -25.72
C ASP A 209 -5.07 -2.11 -24.49
N GLU A 210 -4.75 -3.40 -24.48
CA GLU A 210 -4.13 -4.06 -23.33
C GLU A 210 -2.61 -3.87 -23.25
N ARG A 211 -1.94 -3.33 -24.27
CA ARG A 211 -0.47 -3.27 -24.35
C ARG A 211 0.22 -2.61 -23.15
N ALA A 212 -0.33 -1.52 -22.59
CA ALA A 212 0.23 -0.89 -21.39
C ALA A 212 0.08 -1.77 -20.15
N MET A 213 -1.12 -2.33 -19.95
CA MET A 213 -1.43 -3.24 -18.85
C MET A 213 -0.56 -4.51 -18.92
N ALA A 214 -0.46 -5.13 -20.10
CA ALA A 214 0.33 -6.34 -20.32
C ALA A 214 1.84 -6.09 -20.11
N LEU A 215 2.35 -4.93 -20.54
CA LEU A 215 3.74 -4.53 -20.30
C LEU A 215 4.04 -4.42 -18.79
N VAL A 216 3.16 -3.76 -18.04
CA VAL A 216 3.28 -3.61 -16.58
C VAL A 216 3.17 -4.98 -15.90
N GLN A 217 2.19 -5.81 -16.25
CA GLN A 217 2.03 -7.14 -15.67
C GLN A 217 3.24 -8.04 -15.94
N GLY A 218 3.78 -8.02 -17.16
CA GLY A 218 4.98 -8.78 -17.51
C GLY A 218 6.22 -8.32 -16.74
N ALA A 219 6.34 -7.03 -16.44
CA ALA A 219 7.42 -6.50 -15.60
C ALA A 219 7.26 -6.92 -14.14
N LEU A 220 6.05 -6.87 -13.59
CA LEU A 220 5.73 -7.34 -12.23
C LEU A 220 6.09 -8.82 -12.07
N ASN A 221 5.74 -9.66 -13.04
CA ASN A 221 6.09 -11.10 -13.01
C ASN A 221 7.61 -11.31 -12.93
N ARG A 222 8.40 -10.57 -13.70
CA ARG A 222 9.88 -10.64 -13.63
C ARG A 222 10.42 -10.12 -12.29
N LEU A 223 9.82 -9.07 -11.77
CA LEU A 223 10.21 -8.48 -10.48
C LEU A 223 9.96 -9.46 -9.33
N TYR A 224 8.84 -10.19 -9.36
CA TYR A 224 8.57 -11.24 -8.39
C TYR A 224 9.61 -12.36 -8.44
N LEU A 225 10.06 -12.77 -9.62
CA LEU A 225 11.15 -13.76 -9.73
C LEU A 225 12.44 -13.24 -9.06
N GLN A 226 12.79 -11.97 -9.27
CA GLN A 226 13.96 -11.38 -8.60
C GLN A 226 13.78 -11.26 -7.08
N PHE A 227 12.58 -10.89 -6.64
CA PHE A 227 12.24 -10.75 -5.22
C PHE A 227 12.28 -12.09 -4.48
N TRP A 228 11.69 -13.14 -5.06
CA TRP A 228 11.70 -14.51 -4.54
C TRP A 228 13.01 -15.27 -4.76
N ARG A 229 14.00 -14.67 -5.42
CA ARG A 229 15.39 -15.15 -5.48
C ARG A 229 16.34 -14.32 -4.62
N HIS A 230 15.78 -13.40 -3.84
CA HIS A 230 16.53 -12.46 -2.98
C HIS A 230 17.52 -11.55 -3.75
N ARG A 231 17.35 -11.38 -5.07
CA ARG A 231 18.09 -10.39 -5.89
C ARG A 231 17.65 -8.96 -5.62
N LEU A 232 16.41 -8.79 -5.15
CA LEU A 232 15.84 -7.52 -4.75
C LEU A 232 15.55 -7.54 -3.25
N GLU A 233 16.47 -7.03 -2.43
CA GLU A 233 16.32 -6.98 -0.98
C GLU A 233 15.30 -5.90 -0.58
N TYR A 234 14.25 -6.31 0.14
CA TYR A 234 13.27 -5.38 0.68
C TYR A 234 13.90 -4.53 1.79
N ARG A 235 13.85 -3.21 1.63
CA ARG A 235 14.37 -2.27 2.62
C ARG A 235 13.37 -1.15 2.79
N HIS A 236 12.74 -1.06 3.97
CA HIS A 236 11.63 -0.12 4.22
C HIS A 236 11.96 1.34 3.84
N SER A 237 13.23 1.76 3.98
CA SER A 237 13.69 3.11 3.71
C SER A 237 13.96 3.45 2.24
N SER A 238 14.10 2.45 1.35
CA SER A 238 14.62 2.69 -0.01
C SER A 238 14.16 1.71 -1.10
N MET A 239 13.61 0.56 -0.69
CA MET A 239 13.11 -0.54 -1.51
C MET A 239 11.83 -1.12 -0.88
N ASN A 240 10.88 -0.25 -0.55
CA ASN A 240 9.56 -0.62 -0.07
C ASN A 240 8.57 -0.76 -1.24
N CYS A 241 7.29 -1.04 -0.95
CA CYS A 241 6.25 -1.20 -1.98
C CYS A 241 6.12 -0.02 -2.94
N ALA A 242 6.29 1.22 -2.47
CA ALA A 242 6.26 2.42 -3.30
C ALA A 242 7.51 2.51 -4.19
N ALA A 243 8.71 2.35 -3.62
CA ALA A 243 9.96 2.40 -4.37
C ALA A 243 10.01 1.34 -5.49
N ILE A 244 9.70 0.08 -5.14
CA ILE A 244 9.70 -1.05 -6.09
C ILE A 244 8.76 -0.75 -7.26
N SER A 245 7.55 -0.28 -6.98
CA SER A 245 6.55 0.01 -8.01
C SER A 245 6.95 1.21 -8.88
N VAL A 246 7.38 2.31 -8.27
CA VAL A 246 7.75 3.54 -8.99
C VAL A 246 9.00 3.34 -9.84
N ASP A 247 10.02 2.66 -9.31
CA ASP A 247 11.26 2.41 -10.04
C ASP A 247 11.01 1.45 -11.21
N MET A 248 10.13 0.46 -11.06
CA MET A 248 9.70 -0.40 -12.17
C MET A 248 8.97 0.41 -13.25
N LEU A 249 8.00 1.26 -12.89
CA LEU A 249 7.29 2.09 -13.87
C LEU A 249 8.24 3.04 -14.61
N ARG A 250 9.21 3.64 -13.89
CA ARG A 250 10.28 4.45 -14.47
C ARG A 250 11.14 3.66 -15.45
N ALA A 251 11.53 2.43 -15.09
CA ALA A 251 12.29 1.55 -15.97
C ALA A 251 11.52 1.13 -17.24
N LEU A 252 10.19 1.11 -17.20
CA LEU A 252 9.34 0.88 -18.38
C LEU A 252 9.18 2.11 -19.28
N GLY A 253 9.81 3.23 -18.92
CA GLY A 253 9.75 4.48 -19.67
C GLY A 253 8.60 5.40 -19.23
N TRP A 254 8.25 5.40 -17.94
CA TRP A 254 7.36 6.41 -17.36
C TRP A 254 8.09 7.38 -16.44
N THR A 255 8.18 8.64 -16.85
CA THR A 255 8.83 9.76 -16.18
C THR A 255 8.00 10.26 -14.98
N ILE A 256 7.73 9.39 -14.01
CA ILE A 256 7.07 9.79 -12.76
C ILE A 256 8.00 10.76 -12.00
N PRO A 257 7.63 12.03 -11.78
CA PRO A 257 8.53 13.03 -11.20
C PRO A 257 8.99 12.67 -9.79
N ALA A 258 10.25 12.94 -9.48
CA ALA A 258 10.75 12.81 -8.11
C ALA A 258 10.33 14.01 -7.26
N LYS A 259 9.78 13.76 -6.07
CA LYS A 259 9.50 14.84 -5.08
C LYS A 259 10.73 15.25 -4.29
N GLY A 260 11.81 14.48 -4.41
CA GLY A 260 13.04 14.69 -3.67
C GLY A 260 12.89 14.38 -2.17
N PRO A 261 14.00 14.52 -1.43
CA PRO A 261 14.06 14.24 0.00
C PRO A 261 13.13 15.15 0.81
N ALA A 262 12.77 14.68 2.01
CA ALA A 262 12.01 15.50 2.95
C ALA A 262 12.88 16.61 3.55
N ASP A 263 14.06 16.27 4.06
CA ASP A 263 15.00 17.24 4.63
C ASP A 263 16.42 16.64 4.72
N ARG A 264 17.29 17.03 3.78
CA ARG A 264 18.68 16.52 3.77
C ARG A 264 19.44 16.93 5.01
N LEU A 265 19.31 18.18 5.44
CA LEU A 265 20.08 18.71 6.57
C LEU A 265 19.69 18.00 7.87
N ARG A 266 18.40 17.87 8.15
CA ARG A 266 17.93 17.09 9.30
C ARG A 266 18.32 15.62 9.20
N GLY A 267 18.38 15.04 8.00
CA GLY A 267 18.92 13.70 7.80
C GLY A 267 20.35 13.56 8.32
N TRP A 268 21.25 14.47 7.94
CA TRP A 268 22.63 14.49 8.43
C TRP A 268 22.72 14.72 9.94
N LEU A 269 21.94 15.65 10.48
CA LEU A 269 21.92 15.96 11.92
C LEU A 269 21.27 14.86 12.76
N ALA A 270 20.36 14.07 12.18
CA ALA A 270 19.70 12.97 12.88
C ALA A 270 20.67 11.85 13.25
N VAL A 271 21.74 11.64 12.46
CA VAL A 271 22.74 10.59 12.74
C VAL A 271 23.43 10.79 14.09
N PRO A 272 24.15 11.91 14.33
CA PRO A 272 24.80 12.11 15.63
C PRO A 272 23.78 12.31 16.75
N ALA A 273 22.64 12.95 16.50
CA ALA A 273 21.60 13.14 17.52
C ALA A 273 21.02 11.82 18.04
N LYS A 274 20.73 10.86 17.14
CA LYS A 274 20.23 9.53 17.51
C LYS A 274 21.29 8.68 18.19
N VAL A 275 22.54 8.74 17.74
CA VAL A 275 23.66 8.06 18.43
C VAL A 275 23.88 8.65 19.83
N PHE A 276 23.82 9.98 19.98
CA PHE A 276 23.88 10.64 21.27
C PHE A 276 22.73 10.21 22.20
N ALA A 277 21.48 10.17 21.72
CA ALA A 277 20.32 9.86 22.55
C ALA A 277 20.21 8.36 22.88
N GLU A 278 20.42 7.47 21.90
CA GLU A 278 20.07 6.05 22.00
C GLU A 278 21.29 5.11 22.01
N GLY A 279 22.48 5.58 21.62
CA GLY A 279 23.72 4.79 21.63
C GLY A 279 23.75 3.69 20.57
N ARG A 280 22.78 3.68 19.64
CA ARG A 280 22.60 2.65 18.61
C ARG A 280 22.65 3.26 17.22
N PHE A 281 23.34 2.58 16.29
CA PHE A 281 23.46 3.02 14.90
C PHE A 281 22.24 2.67 14.04
N GLY A 282 21.49 1.61 14.37
CA GLY A 282 20.31 1.19 13.61
C GLY A 282 19.28 2.30 13.42
N PRO A 283 18.74 2.89 14.51
CA PRO A 283 17.80 4.00 14.44
C PRO A 283 18.36 5.25 13.76
N ALA A 284 19.66 5.53 13.95
CA ALA A 284 20.34 6.64 13.28
C ALA A 284 20.40 6.47 11.75
N ARG A 285 20.71 5.25 11.27
CA ARG A 285 20.70 4.89 9.85
C ARG A 285 19.31 5.05 9.25
N THR A 286 18.29 4.51 9.93
CA THR A 286 16.90 4.64 9.51
C THR A 286 16.50 6.10 9.41
N ALA A 287 16.71 6.91 10.46
CA ALA A 287 16.35 8.33 10.43
C ALA A 287 17.00 9.10 9.26
N TYR A 288 18.30 8.87 8.99
CA TYR A 288 18.97 9.46 7.84
C TYR A 288 18.32 9.05 6.52
N GLU A 289 18.15 7.75 6.29
CA GLU A 289 17.62 7.23 5.02
C GLU A 289 16.20 7.76 4.78
N TYR A 290 15.35 7.81 5.81
CA TYR A 290 13.99 8.33 5.70
C TYR A 290 13.93 9.82 5.33
N LEU A 291 14.79 10.63 5.92
CA LEU A 291 14.80 12.07 5.66
C LEU A 291 15.44 12.43 4.31
N THR A 292 16.29 11.54 3.78
CA THR A 292 17.07 11.76 2.55
C THR A 292 16.57 10.98 1.33
N GLU A 293 15.67 10.00 1.51
CA GLU A 293 15.07 9.27 0.40
C GLU A 293 14.07 10.14 -0.38
N ASP A 294 14.00 9.92 -1.69
CA ASP A 294 12.98 10.55 -2.52
C ASP A 294 11.58 10.19 -2.02
N ARG A 295 10.77 11.19 -1.68
CA ARG A 295 9.44 10.97 -1.11
C ARG A 295 8.52 10.16 -2.02
N THR A 296 8.70 10.21 -3.35
CA THR A 296 7.94 9.34 -4.27
C THR A 296 8.33 7.88 -4.21
N ARG A 297 9.55 7.57 -3.76
CA ARG A 297 10.00 6.19 -3.50
C ARG A 297 9.66 5.76 -2.08
N LEU A 298 9.64 6.69 -1.12
CA LEU A 298 9.42 6.39 0.29
C LEU A 298 7.94 6.33 0.69
N MET A 299 7.14 7.32 0.28
CA MET A 299 5.78 7.55 0.80
C MET A 299 4.72 7.04 -0.18
N PRO A 300 3.89 6.05 0.20
CA PRO A 300 2.81 5.51 -0.64
C PRO A 300 1.86 6.57 -1.21
N ALA A 301 1.45 7.54 -0.39
CA ALA A 301 0.60 8.63 -0.84
C ALA A 301 1.29 9.52 -1.89
N ALA A 302 2.59 9.80 -1.74
CA ALA A 302 3.33 10.60 -2.70
C ALA A 302 3.53 9.85 -4.03
N ALA A 303 3.82 8.55 -3.98
CA ALA A 303 3.91 7.69 -5.17
C ALA A 303 2.60 7.71 -5.96
N PHE A 304 1.47 7.49 -5.26
CA PHE A 304 0.14 7.55 -5.84
C PHE A 304 -0.17 8.93 -6.43
N GLU A 305 0.06 10.01 -5.70
CA GLU A 305 -0.18 11.39 -6.17
C GLU A 305 0.58 11.69 -7.46
N GLU A 306 1.88 11.37 -7.53
CA GLU A 306 2.68 11.68 -8.71
C GLU A 306 2.35 10.77 -9.90
N ALA A 307 2.09 9.48 -9.67
CA ALA A 307 1.69 8.55 -10.73
C ALA A 307 0.33 8.95 -11.35
N VAL A 308 -0.68 9.21 -10.51
CA VAL A 308 -2.02 9.62 -10.97
C VAL A 308 -1.99 11.01 -11.60
N PHE A 309 -1.18 11.94 -11.06
CA PHE A 309 -0.98 13.25 -11.66
C PHE A 309 -0.41 13.12 -13.07
N SER A 310 0.71 12.43 -13.22
CA SER A 310 1.36 12.24 -14.52
C SER A 310 0.42 11.54 -15.51
N LEU A 311 -0.30 10.50 -15.06
CA LEU A 311 -1.29 9.81 -15.89
C LEU A 311 -2.39 10.74 -16.39
N MET A 312 -2.89 11.63 -15.54
CA MET A 312 -3.90 12.61 -15.91
C MET A 312 -3.36 13.65 -16.91
N GLN A 313 -2.09 14.04 -16.79
CA GLN A 313 -1.45 14.95 -17.75
C GLN A 313 -1.32 14.29 -19.14
N LEU A 314 -0.90 13.02 -19.17
CA LEU A 314 -0.82 12.23 -20.40
C LEU A 314 -2.21 12.04 -21.03
N ALA A 315 -3.21 11.66 -20.24
CA ALA A 315 -4.58 11.45 -20.72
C ALA A 315 -5.17 12.71 -21.36
N ARG A 316 -4.87 13.89 -20.79
CA ARG A 316 -5.31 15.20 -21.31
C ARG A 316 -4.51 15.72 -22.50
N GLY A 317 -3.38 15.07 -22.84
CA GLY A 317 -2.42 15.61 -23.80
C GLY A 317 -1.75 16.90 -23.34
N ALA A 318 -1.73 17.16 -22.02
CA ALA A 318 -1.10 18.35 -21.45
C ALA A 318 0.44 18.24 -21.39
N GLU A 319 0.95 17.00 -21.40
CA GLU A 319 2.36 16.68 -21.49
C GLU A 319 2.58 15.67 -22.62
N LEU A 320 3.67 15.83 -23.38
CA LEU A 320 4.04 14.88 -24.41
C LEU A 320 4.66 13.63 -23.75
N PRO A 321 4.35 12.41 -24.26
CA PRO A 321 5.01 11.20 -23.78
C PRO A 321 6.48 11.18 -24.24
N HIS A 322 7.38 10.79 -23.34
CA HIS A 322 8.82 10.70 -23.59
C HIS A 322 9.31 9.25 -23.67
N GLY A 323 8.64 8.32 -23.00
CA GLY A 323 9.02 6.90 -22.99
C GLY A 323 7.90 5.95 -23.43
N ARG A 324 8.28 4.68 -23.59
CA ARG A 324 7.42 3.63 -24.16
C ARG A 324 6.08 3.49 -23.42
N LEU A 325 6.12 3.37 -22.09
CA LEU A 325 4.90 3.22 -21.30
C LEU A 325 4.02 4.47 -21.36
N GLU A 326 4.61 5.67 -21.35
CA GLU A 326 3.86 6.93 -21.47
C GLU A 326 3.13 7.03 -22.81
N SER A 327 3.80 6.68 -23.92
CA SER A 327 3.17 6.70 -25.25
C SER A 327 1.94 5.78 -25.30
N MET A 328 2.06 4.57 -24.76
CA MET A 328 0.93 3.64 -24.67
C MET A 328 -0.21 4.22 -23.83
N LEU A 329 0.10 4.79 -22.66
CA LEU A 329 -0.91 5.38 -21.78
C LEU A 329 -1.60 6.61 -22.40
N ALA A 330 -0.84 7.51 -23.02
CA ALA A 330 -1.37 8.71 -23.67
C ALA A 330 -2.35 8.34 -24.82
N GLU A 331 -2.07 7.27 -25.55
CA GLU A 331 -2.90 6.78 -26.64
C GLU A 331 -4.13 5.99 -26.16
N ASP A 332 -3.99 5.15 -25.12
CA ASP A 332 -5.00 4.15 -24.79
C ASP A 332 -5.91 4.51 -23.62
N VAL A 333 -5.52 5.43 -22.74
CA VAL A 333 -6.39 5.78 -21.59
C VAL A 333 -7.69 6.38 -22.11
N THR A 334 -8.82 5.72 -21.85
CA THR A 334 -10.16 6.19 -22.21
C THR A 334 -10.91 6.80 -21.03
N ALA A 335 -10.59 6.39 -19.80
CA ALA A 335 -11.14 7.00 -18.60
C ALA A 335 -10.20 6.85 -17.39
N LEU A 336 -10.29 7.79 -16.47
CA LEU A 336 -9.70 7.75 -15.13
C LEU A 336 -10.83 7.76 -14.10
N VAL A 337 -10.90 6.72 -13.29
CA VAL A 337 -11.99 6.52 -12.33
C VAL A 337 -11.41 6.16 -10.98
N GLY A 338 -11.72 6.93 -9.95
CA GLY A 338 -11.37 6.60 -8.57
C GLY A 338 -12.47 5.81 -7.88
N VAL A 339 -12.12 4.83 -7.05
CA VAL A 339 -13.06 4.10 -6.20
C VAL A 339 -12.55 4.13 -4.76
N ARG A 340 -13.36 4.65 -3.85
CA ARG A 340 -13.07 4.69 -2.41
C ARG A 340 -13.77 3.52 -1.73
N PHE A 341 -13.02 2.73 -0.98
CA PHE A 341 -13.53 1.62 -0.18
C PHE A 341 -13.43 1.95 1.32
N PRO A 342 -14.48 1.67 2.10
CA PRO A 342 -14.40 1.79 3.55
C PRO A 342 -13.51 0.73 4.18
N GLN A 343 -13.24 0.93 5.46
CA GLN A 343 -12.71 -0.12 6.30
C GLN A 343 -13.86 -1.04 6.73
N ILE A 344 -13.64 -2.36 6.68
CA ILE A 344 -14.55 -3.35 7.21
C ILE A 344 -14.44 -3.30 8.75
N PRO A 345 -15.55 -3.13 9.50
CA PRO A 345 -15.52 -3.17 10.95
C PRO A 345 -14.95 -4.49 11.47
N SER A 346 -14.09 -4.40 12.48
CA SER A 346 -13.33 -5.52 13.05
C SER A 346 -12.90 -5.19 14.48
N SER A 347 -12.12 -6.08 15.09
CA SER A 347 -11.47 -5.84 16.38
C SER A 347 -10.48 -4.66 16.38
N ARG A 348 -10.18 -4.05 15.21
CA ARG A 348 -9.34 -2.84 15.11
C ARG A 348 -10.18 -1.57 15.05
N ALA A 349 -9.66 -0.51 15.67
CA ALA A 349 -10.17 0.84 15.50
C ALA A 349 -10.07 1.26 14.03
N PHE A 350 -10.96 2.16 13.62
CA PHE A 350 -10.87 2.75 12.29
C PHE A 350 -9.50 3.41 12.08
N GLY A 351 -8.94 3.27 10.88
CA GLY A 351 -7.74 3.95 10.40
C GLY A 351 -8.06 5.34 9.84
N THR A 352 -7.19 5.87 8.99
CA THR A 352 -7.36 7.15 8.32
C THR A 352 -6.69 7.15 6.95
N TRP A 353 -6.72 8.26 6.22
CA TRP A 353 -5.98 8.44 4.97
C TRP A 353 -4.46 8.28 5.18
N PRO A 354 -3.69 8.04 4.11
CA PRO A 354 -2.26 7.86 4.25
C PRO A 354 -1.50 9.20 4.43
N ALA A 355 -0.39 9.15 5.17
CA ALA A 355 0.51 10.26 5.37
C ALA A 355 1.23 10.62 4.07
N ALA A 356 1.18 11.90 3.69
CA ALA A 356 1.79 12.37 2.44
C ALA A 356 3.26 12.79 2.58
N ASN A 357 3.75 12.92 3.81
CA ASN A 357 5.13 13.30 4.10
C ASN A 357 5.53 12.86 5.53
N PRO A 358 6.83 12.88 5.87
CA PRO A 358 7.28 12.44 7.19
C PRO A 358 6.72 13.24 8.37
N ARG A 359 6.37 14.52 8.19
CA ARG A 359 5.74 15.32 9.27
C ARG A 359 4.34 14.80 9.58
N GLU A 360 3.50 14.63 8.57
CA GLU A 360 2.17 14.02 8.74
C GLU A 360 2.24 12.62 9.36
N TYR A 361 3.28 11.85 9.03
CA TYR A 361 3.50 10.53 9.64
C TYR A 361 3.79 10.65 11.13
N LEU A 362 4.75 11.50 11.52
CA LEU A 362 5.10 11.72 12.92
C LEU A 362 3.93 12.28 13.73
N ASP A 363 3.15 13.18 13.14
CA ASP A 363 1.96 13.77 13.77
C ASP A 363 0.82 12.74 13.97
N ALA A 364 0.85 11.63 13.23
CA ALA A 364 -0.13 10.55 13.34
C ALA A 364 0.26 9.47 14.37
N LEU A 365 1.51 9.46 14.83
CA LEU A 365 1.96 8.53 15.86
C LEU A 365 1.39 8.93 17.24
N PRO A 366 1.00 7.97 18.09
CA PRO A 366 0.68 8.24 19.48
C PRO A 366 1.81 8.99 20.19
N THR A 367 1.44 9.96 21.03
CA THR A 367 2.42 10.71 21.84
C THR A 367 3.08 9.83 22.90
N ASP A 368 2.34 8.86 23.45
CA ASP A 368 2.89 7.82 24.32
C ASP A 368 3.36 6.61 23.49
N PRO A 369 4.66 6.25 23.52
CA PRO A 369 5.16 5.05 22.86
C PRO A 369 4.46 3.75 23.30
N ALA A 370 3.87 3.68 24.50
CA ALA A 370 3.13 2.52 24.97
C ALA A 370 1.81 2.28 24.20
N ASP A 371 1.28 3.32 23.55
CA ASP A 371 0.08 3.24 22.73
C ASP A 371 0.35 2.73 21.31
N LEU A 372 1.62 2.65 20.89
CA LEU A 372 2.00 2.04 19.63
C LEU A 372 1.60 0.56 19.62
N LYS A 373 0.70 0.19 18.71
CA LYS A 373 0.35 -1.23 18.48
C LYS A 373 1.22 -1.87 17.40
N VAL A 374 2.53 -1.67 17.49
CA VAL A 374 3.50 -2.49 16.75
C VAL A 374 3.53 -3.88 17.38
N VAL A 375 3.44 -4.93 16.56
CA VAL A 375 3.68 -6.32 17.00
C VAL A 375 5.11 -6.69 16.61
N PRO A 376 5.98 -7.05 17.56
CA PRO A 376 7.27 -7.63 17.23
C PRO A 376 7.05 -8.92 16.43
N VAL A 377 7.60 -8.97 15.22
CA VAL A 377 7.53 -10.13 14.34
C VAL A 377 8.87 -10.87 14.33
N PRO A 378 8.88 -12.21 14.40
CA PRO A 378 10.11 -12.97 14.32
C PRO A 378 10.70 -12.90 12.90
N PRO A 379 12.03 -13.09 12.76
CA PRO A 379 12.63 -13.23 11.44
C PRO A 379 12.10 -14.48 10.75
N ARG A 380 11.94 -14.42 9.43
CA ARG A 380 11.69 -15.58 8.59
C ARG A 380 13.00 -15.96 7.90
N PRO A 381 13.64 -17.09 8.27
CA PRO A 381 14.79 -17.58 7.54
C PRO A 381 14.40 -17.84 6.09
N PHE A 382 15.00 -17.07 5.17
CA PHE A 382 14.78 -17.28 3.74
C PHE A 382 15.45 -18.60 3.30
N PRO A 383 14.74 -19.51 2.59
CA PRO A 383 15.30 -20.79 2.15
C PRO A 383 16.57 -20.61 1.32
N GLN A 384 17.65 -21.30 1.67
CA GLN A 384 18.94 -21.12 0.99
C GLN A 384 18.89 -21.62 -0.46
N GLU A 385 18.07 -22.64 -0.73
CA GLU A 385 17.89 -23.26 -2.04
C GLU A 385 17.22 -22.31 -3.05
N LEU A 386 16.53 -21.27 -2.55
CA LEU A 386 15.95 -20.22 -3.37
C LEU A 386 16.89 -19.02 -3.56
N ARG A 387 18.02 -18.98 -2.85
CA ARG A 387 19.06 -17.95 -3.07
C ARG A 387 19.93 -18.39 -4.23
N GLU A 388 20.19 -17.49 -5.16
CA GLU A 388 21.17 -17.74 -6.21
C GLU A 388 22.56 -17.23 -5.78
N ASP A 389 23.61 -17.97 -6.12
CA ASP A 389 25.00 -17.65 -5.74
C ASP A 389 25.58 -16.46 -6.53
N ASP A 390 24.95 -16.07 -7.63
CA ASP A 390 25.36 -14.98 -8.52
C ASP A 390 24.76 -13.61 -8.15
N LEU A 391 24.37 -13.44 -6.89
CA LEU A 391 23.89 -12.16 -6.37
C LEU A 391 24.97 -11.09 -6.55
N GLU A 392 24.68 -10.06 -7.37
CA GLU A 392 25.46 -8.83 -7.33
C GLU A 392 25.58 -8.37 -5.87
N PRO A 393 26.74 -7.85 -5.44
CA PRO A 393 26.94 -7.41 -4.07
C PRO A 393 25.81 -6.47 -3.66
N ARG A 394 25.25 -6.69 -2.46
CA ARG A 394 24.15 -5.86 -1.96
C ARG A 394 24.50 -4.39 -2.11
N PRO A 395 23.62 -3.55 -2.70
CA PRO A 395 23.90 -2.14 -2.86
C PRO A 395 24.19 -1.56 -1.48
N PRO A 396 25.29 -0.80 -1.31
CA PRO A 396 25.66 -0.24 -0.03
C PRO A 396 24.55 0.68 0.47
N ARG A 397 24.31 0.67 1.78
CA ARG A 397 23.32 1.55 2.38
C ARG A 397 23.74 3.00 2.17
N ARG A 398 22.79 3.84 1.78
CA ARG A 398 23.01 5.30 1.62
C ARG A 398 23.47 5.96 2.91
N SER A 399 23.10 5.39 4.07
CA SER A 399 23.58 5.82 5.40
C SER A 399 25.05 5.50 5.68
N ASN A 400 25.75 4.72 4.85
CA ASN A 400 27.17 4.43 5.07
C ASN A 400 28.03 5.69 4.91
N LEU A 401 27.78 6.50 3.88
CA LEU A 401 28.54 7.73 3.62
C LEU A 401 28.49 8.73 4.80
N PRO A 402 27.31 9.13 5.34
CA PRO A 402 27.28 10.05 6.46
C PRO A 402 27.91 9.46 7.72
N ILE A 403 27.77 8.16 7.96
CA ILE A 403 28.43 7.51 9.09
C ILE A 403 29.95 7.60 8.95
N ILE A 404 30.49 7.30 7.76
CA ILE A 404 31.94 7.36 7.52
C ILE A 404 32.46 8.78 7.70
N LEU A 405 31.82 9.79 7.09
CA LEU A 405 32.27 11.18 7.19
C LEU A 405 32.16 11.74 8.61
N LEU A 406 31.04 11.49 9.30
CA LEU A 406 30.85 11.95 10.68
C LEU A 406 31.76 11.22 11.67
N THR A 407 32.16 9.98 11.36
CA THR A 407 33.18 9.27 12.14
C THR A 407 34.56 9.85 11.90
N ALA A 408 34.96 10.05 10.64
CA ALA A 408 36.26 10.60 10.27
C ALA A 408 36.48 12.03 10.82
N THR A 409 35.41 12.81 10.94
CA THR A 409 35.46 14.17 11.53
C THR A 409 35.38 14.20 13.06
N GLY A 410 35.30 13.05 13.73
CA GLY A 410 35.21 12.96 15.20
C GLY A 410 33.84 13.30 15.80
N ILE A 411 32.89 13.79 15.00
CA ILE A 411 31.54 14.17 15.45
C ILE A 411 30.78 12.97 16.01
N LEU A 412 30.84 11.83 15.33
CA LEU A 412 30.10 10.63 15.75
C LEU A 412 30.69 9.95 16.99
N PRO A 413 32.03 9.78 17.12
CA PRO A 413 32.67 9.38 18.37
C PRO A 413 32.32 10.31 19.54
N LEU A 414 32.40 11.63 19.33
CA LEU A 414 32.07 12.60 20.37
C LEU A 414 30.60 12.50 20.80
N ALA A 415 29.67 12.41 19.85
CA ALA A 415 28.25 12.21 20.14
C ALA A 415 27.99 10.92 20.94
N TRP A 416 28.69 9.83 20.61
CA TRP A 416 28.58 8.58 21.34
C TRP A 416 29.10 8.69 22.78
N ILE A 417 30.30 9.27 22.98
CA ILE A 417 30.91 9.48 24.31
C ILE A 417 30.04 10.38 25.19
N LEU A 418 29.68 11.56 24.67
CA LEU A 418 28.84 12.51 25.41
C LEU A 418 27.46 11.92 25.70
N GLY A 419 26.89 11.16 24.77
CA GLY A 419 25.63 10.47 24.94
C GLY A 419 25.69 9.37 26.00
N ALA A 420 26.80 8.64 26.09
CA ALA A 420 27.03 7.63 27.13
C ALA A 420 27.09 8.28 28.52
N LEU A 421 27.87 9.36 28.66
CA LEU A 421 27.93 10.14 29.90
C LEU A 421 26.56 10.70 30.29
N TRP A 422 25.83 11.29 29.34
CA TRP A 422 24.48 11.81 29.58
C TRP A 422 23.51 10.72 30.03
N ARG A 423 23.50 9.55 29.38
CA ARG A 423 22.65 8.42 29.77
C ARG A 423 22.99 7.87 31.16
N MET A 424 24.25 7.85 31.54
CA MET A 424 24.69 7.44 32.88
C MET A 424 24.25 8.42 33.97
N LEU A 425 24.28 9.72 33.67
CA LEU A 425 23.90 10.79 34.61
C LEU A 425 22.40 11.05 34.66
N ARG A 426 21.61 10.49 33.73
CA ARG A 426 20.17 10.71 33.69
C ARG A 426 19.50 9.88 34.80
N PRO A 427 18.76 10.52 35.73
CA PRO A 427 18.00 9.76 36.71
C PRO A 427 17.00 8.86 35.99
N ALA A 428 16.92 7.60 36.43
CA ALA A 428 15.93 6.66 35.92
C ALA A 428 14.54 7.29 36.08
N ARG A 429 13.83 7.51 34.96
CA ARG A 429 12.43 7.91 35.01
C ARG A 429 11.66 6.79 35.71
N LYS A 430 11.09 7.09 36.87
CA LYS A 430 10.10 6.24 37.54
C LYS A 430 8.84 6.11 36.69
#